data_AF-A0A942AIZ4-F1
#
_entry.id   AF-A0A942AIZ4-F1
#
_cell.length_a   1.000
_cell.length_b   1.000
_cell.length_c   1.000
_cell.angle_alpha   90.00
_cell.angle_beta   90.00
_cell.angle_gamma   90.00
#
_symmetry.space_group_name_H-M   'P 1'
#
loop_
_entity.id
_entity.type
_entity.pdbx_description
1 polymer ?
#
loop_
_entity_poly.entity_id
_entity_poly.type
_entity_poly.pdbx_seq_one_letter_code
_entity_poly.pdbx_strand_id
1 'polypeptide(L)'
;IVLTAASSPEGYFARNDQLARARGFSLRDYLIRKFPGAGVDTMITVRWIPEAWEELKVKIAADERITQREKILDLIDNNSDPDRRESELRHLYPADYRYIRQNIYPLLRSVSFKYDLRRVGMIKDTVITTEIDTTYLRGRQLLENRRYREALEVFRPYDYRNMAIALLSLGYDEHAYEILCREPVSAIREYLQAIACVRMKRYQDALTHYNEAIRMEPNLAYRGKLDPEISSILKD
;
A
#
# COMPACT_ATOMS: atom_id res chain seq x y z
N ILE A 1 1.54 2.68 9.26
CA ILE A 1 0.72 1.44 9.30
C ILE A 1 -0.06 1.45 10.61
N VAL A 2 -1.37 1.27 10.57
CA VAL A 2 -2.20 1.09 11.76
C VAL A 2 -2.50 -0.39 11.91
N LEU A 3 -2.09 -0.97 13.03
CA LEU A 3 -2.39 -2.33 13.43
C LEU A 3 -3.52 -2.28 14.45
N THR A 4 -4.67 -2.86 14.14
CA THR A 4 -5.82 -2.88 15.05
C THR A 4 -6.10 -4.31 15.49
N ALA A 5 -5.90 -4.59 16.79
CA ALA A 5 -6.25 -5.87 17.38
C ALA A 5 -7.64 -5.83 18.00
N ALA A 6 -8.44 -6.88 17.80
CA ALA A 6 -9.80 -6.98 18.33
C ALA A 6 -9.97 -8.25 19.17
N SER A 7 -10.91 -8.23 20.11
CA SER A 7 -11.39 -9.43 20.79
C SER A 7 -12.88 -9.66 20.54
N SER A 8 -13.29 -10.92 20.65
CA SER A 8 -14.70 -11.30 20.67
C SER A 8 -15.39 -10.74 21.93
N PRO A 9 -16.67 -10.35 21.84
CA PRO A 9 -17.45 -9.89 22.99
C PRO A 9 -17.87 -11.09 23.85
N GLU A 10 -16.97 -11.62 24.66
CA GLU A 10 -17.31 -12.68 25.62
C GLU A 10 -16.64 -12.41 26.97
N GLY A 11 -17.39 -12.57 28.05
CA GLY A 11 -16.92 -12.23 29.39
C GLY A 11 -16.82 -10.72 29.59
N TYR A 12 -16.01 -10.30 30.57
CA TYR A 12 -15.93 -8.90 30.98
C TYR A 12 -15.18 -8.02 29.99
N PHE A 13 -15.76 -6.87 29.66
CA PHE A 13 -15.18 -5.83 28.80
C PHE A 13 -13.75 -5.47 29.20
N ALA A 14 -13.49 -5.28 30.50
CA ALA A 14 -12.18 -4.91 31.02
C ALA A 14 -11.10 -5.96 30.67
N ARG A 15 -11.46 -7.25 30.65
CA ARG A 15 -10.55 -8.33 30.26
C ARG A 15 -10.35 -8.35 28.75
N ASN A 16 -11.40 -8.10 27.98
CA ASN A 16 -11.34 -8.05 26.53
C ASN A 16 -10.48 -6.88 26.02
N ASP A 17 -10.55 -5.72 26.69
CA ASP A 17 -9.66 -4.57 26.47
C ASP A 17 -8.19 -4.96 26.66
N GLN A 18 -7.86 -5.58 27.80
CA GLN A 18 -6.49 -6.02 28.09
C GLN A 18 -5.99 -7.05 27.07
N LEU A 19 -6.83 -8.02 26.68
CA LEU A 19 -6.48 -9.04 25.70
C LEU A 19 -6.24 -8.45 24.30
N ALA A 20 -7.11 -7.56 23.84
CA ALA A 20 -6.97 -6.91 22.54
C ALA A 20 -5.70 -6.06 22.50
N ARG A 21 -5.45 -5.28 23.56
CA ARG A 21 -4.22 -4.48 23.71
C ARG A 21 -2.98 -5.37 23.70
N ALA A 22 -2.93 -6.42 24.53
CA ALA A 22 -1.79 -7.32 24.62
C ALA A 22 -1.50 -8.03 23.30
N ARG A 23 -2.55 -8.46 22.58
CA ARG A 23 -2.43 -9.05 21.23
C ARG A 23 -1.79 -8.08 20.24
N GLY A 24 -2.22 -6.83 20.23
CA GLY A 24 -1.69 -5.79 19.34
C GLY A 24 -0.21 -5.51 19.59
N PHE A 25 0.18 -5.30 20.85
CA PHE A 25 1.59 -5.04 21.20
C PHE A 25 2.48 -6.26 20.98
N SER A 26 2.00 -7.47 21.31
CA SER A 26 2.77 -8.70 21.08
C SER A 26 3.13 -8.89 19.60
N LEU A 27 2.19 -8.60 18.70
CA LEU A 27 2.46 -8.69 17.26
C LEU A 27 3.41 -7.58 16.79
N ARG A 28 3.22 -6.34 17.25
CA ARG A 28 4.18 -5.24 16.97
C ARG A 28 5.60 -5.62 17.39
N ASP A 29 5.77 -6.12 18.61
CA ASP A 29 7.10 -6.44 19.15
C ASP A 29 7.73 -7.65 18.46
N TYR A 30 6.91 -8.61 18.00
CA TYR A 30 7.38 -9.66 17.11
C TYR A 30 7.86 -9.10 15.77
N LEU A 31 7.11 -8.19 15.14
CA LEU A 31 7.48 -7.60 13.85
C LEU A 31 8.76 -6.75 13.96
N ILE A 32 8.92 -5.98 15.04
CA ILE A 32 10.16 -5.22 15.32
C ILE A 32 11.36 -6.16 15.38
N ARG A 33 11.25 -7.29 16.10
CA ARG A 33 12.34 -8.27 16.22
C ARG A 33 12.62 -9.00 14.91
N LYS A 34 11.59 -9.30 14.13
CA LYS A 34 11.71 -10.03 12.87
C LYS A 34 12.33 -9.20 11.75
N PHE A 35 12.12 -7.88 11.76
CA PHE A 35 12.58 -6.96 10.72
C PHE A 35 13.44 -5.82 11.31
N PRO A 36 14.63 -6.14 11.85
CA PRO A 36 15.52 -5.12 12.41
C PRO A 36 15.97 -4.13 11.33
N GLY A 37 16.04 -2.85 11.67
CA GLY A 37 16.51 -1.77 10.77
C GLY A 37 15.49 -1.28 9.73
N ALA A 38 14.29 -1.88 9.65
CA ALA A 38 13.24 -1.47 8.71
C ALA A 38 12.34 -0.32 9.22
N GLY A 39 12.68 0.31 10.34
CA GLY A 39 11.90 1.42 10.93
C GLY A 39 10.49 1.01 11.42
N VAL A 40 10.26 -0.28 11.68
CA VAL A 40 8.95 -0.83 12.07
C VAL A 40 8.44 -0.24 13.38
N ASP A 41 9.37 0.04 14.30
CA ASP A 41 9.14 0.63 15.61
C ASP A 41 8.47 2.00 15.56
N THR A 42 8.77 2.78 14.51
CA THR A 42 8.18 4.11 14.26
C THR A 42 7.03 4.07 13.25
N MET A 43 6.99 3.05 12.37
CA MET A 43 5.99 2.93 11.31
C MET A 43 4.65 2.34 11.77
N ILE A 44 4.63 1.53 12.83
CA ILE A 44 3.41 0.86 13.32
C ILE A 44 2.79 1.61 14.50
N THR A 45 1.55 2.05 14.31
CA THR A 45 0.66 2.51 15.38
C THR A 45 -0.27 1.37 15.78
N VAL A 46 -0.20 0.94 17.04
CA VAL A 46 -1.13 -0.06 17.59
C VAL A 46 -2.41 0.63 18.07
N ARG A 47 -3.54 0.12 17.60
CA ARG A 47 -4.89 0.40 18.10
C ARG A 47 -5.50 -0.92 18.55
N TRP A 48 -6.53 -0.84 19.37
CA TRP A 48 -7.30 -2.02 19.74
C TRP A 48 -8.76 -1.68 19.91
N ILE A 49 -9.58 -2.70 19.67
CA ILE A 49 -11.03 -2.69 19.90
C ILE A 49 -11.26 -3.75 20.97
N PRO A 50 -11.69 -3.36 22.20
CA PRO A 50 -11.96 -4.31 23.26
C PRO A 50 -12.92 -5.40 22.81
N GLU A 51 -14.02 -5.01 22.18
CA GLU A 51 -15.06 -5.92 21.72
C GLU A 51 -15.56 -5.51 20.33
N ALA A 52 -15.36 -6.40 19.36
CA ALA A 52 -15.68 -6.13 17.95
C ALA A 52 -17.18 -6.28 17.64
N TRP A 53 -18.03 -5.51 18.32
CA TRP A 53 -19.49 -5.54 18.15
C TRP A 53 -19.96 -5.19 16.74
N GLU A 54 -19.34 -4.20 16.09
CA GLU A 54 -19.69 -3.82 14.71
C GLU A 54 -19.37 -4.94 13.72
N GLU A 55 -18.22 -5.60 13.86
CA GLU A 55 -17.87 -6.74 13.01
C GLU A 55 -18.75 -7.96 13.31
N LEU A 56 -19.14 -8.16 14.58
CA LEU A 56 -20.12 -9.18 14.96
C LEU A 56 -21.46 -8.95 14.25
N LYS A 57 -21.99 -7.71 14.23
CA LYS A 57 -23.23 -7.37 13.51
C LYS A 57 -23.16 -7.73 12.04
N VAL A 58 -22.06 -7.37 11.37
CA VAL A 58 -21.86 -7.70 9.94
C VAL A 58 -21.88 -9.21 9.72
N LYS A 59 -21.18 -9.99 10.56
CA LYS A 59 -21.15 -11.45 10.43
C LYS A 59 -22.50 -12.10 10.75
N ILE A 60 -23.23 -11.59 11.74
CA ILE A 60 -24.58 -12.06 12.08
C ILE A 60 -25.56 -11.77 10.95
N ALA A 61 -25.53 -10.55 10.39
CA ALA A 61 -26.40 -10.15 9.30
C ALA A 61 -26.24 -11.08 8.07
N ALA A 62 -24.99 -11.48 7.79
CA ALA A 62 -24.65 -12.31 6.64
C ALA A 62 -24.87 -13.82 6.84
N ASP A 63 -25.06 -14.33 8.06
CA ASP A 63 -25.20 -15.77 8.33
C ASP A 63 -26.67 -16.19 8.47
N GLU A 64 -27.17 -16.93 7.47
CA GLU A 64 -28.56 -17.42 7.42
C GLU A 64 -28.87 -18.51 8.46
N ARG A 65 -27.84 -19.10 9.10
CA ARG A 65 -28.03 -20.13 10.14
C ARG A 65 -28.49 -19.56 11.48
N ILE A 66 -28.43 -18.24 11.65
CA ILE A 66 -28.87 -17.57 12.89
C ILE A 66 -30.37 -17.35 12.81
N THR A 67 -31.10 -17.98 13.72
CA THR A 67 -32.57 -18.05 13.64
C THR A 67 -33.22 -16.73 14.07
N GLN A 68 -32.74 -16.11 15.15
CA GLN A 68 -33.29 -14.85 15.69
C GLN A 68 -32.48 -13.62 15.26
N ARG A 69 -31.95 -13.62 14.03
CA ARG A 69 -31.01 -12.62 13.50
C ARG A 69 -31.43 -11.16 13.74
N GLU A 70 -32.63 -10.78 13.32
CA GLU A 70 -33.11 -9.39 13.44
C GLU A 70 -33.21 -8.94 14.90
N LYS A 71 -33.71 -9.81 15.78
CA LYS A 71 -33.86 -9.50 17.21
C LYS A 71 -32.50 -9.41 17.91
N ILE A 72 -31.54 -10.24 17.51
CA ILE A 72 -30.18 -10.19 18.03
C ILE A 72 -29.49 -8.88 17.61
N LEU A 73 -29.66 -8.46 16.36
CA LEU A 73 -29.11 -7.19 15.87
C LEU A 73 -29.72 -6.00 16.62
N ASP A 74 -31.05 -5.99 16.81
CA ASP A 74 -31.77 -4.97 17.58
C ASP A 74 -31.30 -4.90 19.04
N LEU A 75 -31.11 -6.06 19.69
CA LEU A 75 -30.54 -6.14 21.04
C LEU A 75 -29.14 -5.50 21.11
N ILE A 76 -28.29 -5.77 20.11
CA ILE A 76 -26.93 -5.22 20.07
C ILE A 76 -26.95 -3.69 19.93
N ASP A 77 -27.86 -3.15 19.12
CA ASP A 77 -27.95 -1.70 18.87
C ASP A 77 -28.59 -0.94 20.06
N ASN A 78 -29.52 -1.57 20.80
CA ASN A 78 -30.27 -0.91 21.86
C ASN A 78 -29.66 -1.03 23.27
N ASN A 79 -28.63 -1.86 23.48
CA ASN A 79 -27.98 -2.00 24.78
C ASN A 79 -26.60 -1.33 24.79
N SER A 80 -26.40 -0.28 25.60
CA SER A 80 -25.14 0.48 25.66
C SER A 80 -24.07 -0.11 26.57
N ASP A 81 -24.44 -1.01 27.49
CA ASP A 81 -23.52 -1.68 28.41
C ASP A 81 -23.02 -2.98 27.76
N PRO A 82 -21.71 -3.11 27.45
CA PRO A 82 -21.18 -4.27 26.74
C PRO A 82 -21.35 -5.58 27.50
N ASP A 83 -21.17 -5.57 28.82
CA ASP A 83 -21.27 -6.77 29.66
C ASP A 83 -22.73 -7.23 29.76
N ARG A 84 -23.68 -6.28 29.86
CA ARG A 84 -25.12 -6.59 29.83
C ARG A 84 -25.56 -7.10 28.48
N ARG A 85 -25.10 -6.48 27.39
CA ARG A 85 -25.42 -6.87 26.02
C ARG A 85 -25.06 -8.33 25.74
N GLU A 86 -23.85 -8.74 26.14
CA GLU A 86 -23.39 -10.13 25.99
C GLU A 86 -24.20 -11.11 26.85
N SER A 87 -24.50 -10.71 28.09
CA SER A 87 -25.31 -11.50 29.02
C SER A 87 -26.75 -11.70 28.51
N GLU A 88 -27.40 -10.64 28.04
CA GLU A 88 -28.76 -10.70 27.48
C GLU A 88 -28.81 -11.54 26.20
N LEU A 89 -27.83 -11.39 25.31
CA LEU A 89 -27.70 -12.24 24.12
C LEU A 89 -27.61 -13.73 24.52
N ARG A 90 -26.80 -14.06 25.54
CA ARG A 90 -26.64 -15.42 26.05
C ARG A 90 -27.94 -15.97 26.65
N HIS A 91 -28.68 -15.16 27.41
CA HIS A 91 -29.87 -15.58 28.12
C HIS A 91 -31.12 -15.66 27.24
N LEU A 92 -31.33 -14.68 26.35
CA LEU A 92 -32.52 -14.60 25.50
C LEU A 92 -32.41 -15.50 24.27
N TYR A 93 -31.19 -15.70 23.74
CA TYR A 93 -30.96 -16.46 22.51
C TYR A 93 -29.91 -17.57 22.70
N PRO A 94 -30.09 -18.53 23.63
CA PRO A 94 -29.04 -19.47 24.01
C PRO A 94 -28.57 -20.41 22.87
N ALA A 95 -29.47 -20.75 21.93
CA ALA A 95 -29.13 -21.59 20.78
C ALA A 95 -28.26 -20.83 19.76
N ASP A 96 -28.70 -19.63 19.35
CA ASP A 96 -27.96 -18.77 18.44
C ASP A 96 -26.64 -18.29 19.08
N TYR A 97 -26.65 -17.95 20.38
CA TYR A 97 -25.44 -17.59 21.12
C TYR A 97 -24.40 -18.72 21.10
N ARG A 98 -24.82 -19.98 21.29
CA ARG A 98 -23.91 -21.14 21.21
C ARG A 98 -23.27 -21.23 19.82
N TYR A 99 -24.05 -21.04 18.77
CA TYR A 99 -23.56 -21.03 17.40
C TYR A 99 -22.60 -19.87 17.13
N ILE A 100 -22.97 -18.65 17.53
CA ILE A 100 -22.14 -17.43 17.41
C ILE A 100 -20.81 -17.63 18.14
N ARG A 101 -20.83 -18.15 19.36
CA ARG A 101 -19.63 -18.40 20.16
C ARG A 101 -18.69 -19.42 19.54
N GLN A 102 -19.24 -20.46 18.91
CA GLN A 102 -18.44 -21.52 18.29
C GLN A 102 -17.87 -21.12 16.92
N ASN A 103 -18.65 -20.40 16.10
CA ASN A 103 -18.33 -20.21 14.69
C ASN A 103 -17.92 -18.77 14.35
N ILE A 104 -18.42 -17.77 15.07
CA ILE A 104 -18.24 -16.35 14.74
C ILE A 104 -17.21 -15.68 15.65
N TYR A 105 -17.28 -15.89 16.97
CA TYR A 105 -16.33 -15.28 17.92
C TYR A 105 -14.85 -15.57 17.60
N PRO A 106 -14.43 -16.77 17.15
CA PRO A 106 -13.05 -16.99 16.74
C PRO A 106 -12.57 -16.05 15.63
N LEU A 107 -13.46 -15.67 14.70
CA LEU A 107 -13.15 -14.76 13.59
C LEU A 107 -12.95 -13.31 14.06
N LEU A 108 -13.55 -12.94 15.20
CA LEU A 108 -13.42 -11.60 15.79
C LEU A 108 -12.14 -11.44 16.62
N ARG A 109 -11.46 -12.53 16.95
CA ARG A 109 -10.15 -12.50 17.64
C ARG A 109 -9.05 -12.27 16.62
N SER A 110 -9.09 -11.11 15.96
CA SER A 110 -8.30 -10.80 14.78
C SER A 110 -7.30 -9.67 15.02
N VAL A 111 -6.35 -9.54 14.09
CA VAL A 111 -5.50 -8.36 13.96
C VAL A 111 -5.56 -7.90 12.52
N SER A 112 -6.00 -6.66 12.30
CA SER A 112 -6.10 -6.04 10.98
C SER A 112 -4.98 -5.02 10.77
N PHE A 113 -4.52 -4.91 9.52
CA PHE A 113 -3.52 -3.93 9.11
C PHE A 113 -4.15 -2.95 8.14
N LYS A 114 -4.11 -1.67 8.47
CA LYS A 114 -4.43 -0.58 7.55
C LYS A 114 -3.14 0.18 7.24
N TYR A 115 -2.83 0.34 5.98
CA TYR A 115 -1.69 1.14 5.55
C TYR A 115 -2.11 2.01 4.38
N ASP A 116 -1.81 3.30 4.48
CA ASP A 116 -2.10 4.27 3.43
C ASP A 116 -0.80 4.51 2.65
N LEU A 117 -0.72 3.98 1.42
CA LEU A 117 0.41 4.25 0.53
C LEU A 117 0.16 5.56 -0.20
N ARG A 118 1.06 6.52 -0.04
CA ARG A 118 1.12 7.69 -0.92
C ARG A 118 2.37 7.60 -1.77
N ARG A 119 2.18 7.39 -3.07
CA ARG A 119 3.24 7.52 -4.07
C ARG A 119 3.20 8.94 -4.63
N VAL A 120 4.33 9.63 -4.61
CA VAL A 120 4.46 10.94 -5.28
C VAL A 120 4.17 10.74 -6.77
N GLY A 121 3.11 11.40 -7.27
CA GLY A 121 2.73 11.38 -8.69
C GLY A 121 1.56 10.47 -9.13
N MET A 122 0.75 9.91 -8.23
CA MET A 122 -0.47 9.18 -8.63
C MET A 122 -1.65 10.12 -8.91
N ILE A 123 -2.13 10.15 -10.16
CA ILE A 123 -3.39 10.75 -10.60
C ILE A 123 -4.27 9.63 -11.18
N LYS A 124 -4.87 8.82 -10.31
CA LYS A 124 -6.13 8.05 -10.50
C LYS A 124 -6.22 6.94 -9.45
N ASP A 125 -7.40 6.85 -8.86
CA ASP A 125 -7.73 5.93 -7.79
C ASP A 125 -7.80 4.48 -8.28
N THR A 126 -7.21 3.60 -7.48
CA THR A 126 -7.49 2.16 -7.38
C THR A 126 -6.88 1.23 -8.42
N VAL A 127 -5.70 0.71 -8.11
CA VAL A 127 -5.39 -0.71 -8.27
C VAL A 127 -4.97 -1.24 -6.90
N ILE A 128 -5.87 -1.95 -6.22
CA ILE A 128 -5.51 -2.72 -5.03
C ILE A 128 -4.77 -3.96 -5.54
N THR A 129 -3.46 -4.02 -5.33
CA THR A 129 -2.72 -5.27 -5.38
C THR A 129 -2.27 -5.59 -3.95
N THR A 130 -2.76 -6.70 -3.41
CA THR A 130 -2.45 -7.24 -2.08
C THR A 130 -1.09 -7.94 -2.02
N GLU A 131 -0.39 -8.02 -3.14
CA GLU A 131 1.00 -8.47 -3.18
C GLU A 131 1.92 -7.25 -3.04
N ILE A 132 2.77 -7.28 -2.01
CA ILE A 132 3.98 -6.46 -2.02
C ILE A 132 4.69 -6.85 -3.30
N ASP A 133 4.75 -5.96 -4.29
CA ASP A 133 5.54 -6.19 -5.48
C ASP A 133 7.02 -6.10 -5.10
N THR A 134 7.49 -7.17 -4.45
CA THR A 134 8.87 -7.38 -4.03
C THR A 134 9.80 -7.33 -5.23
N THR A 135 9.29 -7.68 -6.42
CA THR A 135 10.00 -7.60 -7.70
C THR A 135 10.23 -6.14 -8.07
N TYR A 136 9.21 -5.28 -8.07
CA TYR A 136 9.36 -3.86 -8.35
C TYR A 136 10.27 -3.14 -7.34
N LEU A 137 10.08 -3.40 -6.04
CA LEU A 137 10.94 -2.82 -4.99
C LEU A 137 12.39 -3.28 -5.13
N ARG A 138 12.63 -4.54 -5.43
CA ARG A 138 13.96 -5.08 -5.74
C ARG A 138 14.55 -4.40 -6.97
N GLY A 139 13.77 -4.21 -8.03
CA GLY A 139 14.20 -3.51 -9.25
C GLY A 139 14.63 -2.07 -8.95
N ARG A 140 13.85 -1.35 -8.13
CA ARG A 140 14.22 -0.01 -7.66
C ARG A 140 15.50 0.01 -6.84
N GLN A 141 15.67 -0.92 -5.91
CA GLN A 141 16.88 -1.02 -5.09
C GLN A 141 18.10 -1.35 -5.95
N LEU A 142 17.94 -2.13 -7.02
CA LEU A 142 19.01 -2.40 -7.99
C LEU A 142 19.38 -1.13 -8.77
N LEU A 143 18.41 -0.30 -9.18
CA LEU A 143 18.69 1.00 -9.80
C LEU A 143 19.46 1.95 -8.87
N GLU A 144 19.03 2.05 -7.61
CA GLU A 144 19.69 2.89 -6.60
C GLU A 144 21.14 2.44 -6.35
N ASN A 145 21.39 1.13 -6.38
CA ASN A 145 22.72 0.54 -6.27
C ASN A 145 23.49 0.50 -7.61
N ARG A 146 22.98 1.14 -8.67
CA ARG A 146 23.58 1.19 -10.02
C ARG A 146 23.78 -0.19 -10.68
N ARG A 147 23.02 -1.19 -10.25
CA ARG A 147 23.01 -2.56 -10.81
C ARG A 147 22.02 -2.64 -11.98
N TYR A 148 22.26 -1.84 -13.02
CA TYR A 148 21.29 -1.62 -14.11
C TYR A 148 20.94 -2.87 -14.90
N ARG A 149 21.92 -3.75 -15.15
CA ARG A 149 21.69 -5.01 -15.89
C ARG A 149 20.73 -5.93 -15.14
N GLU A 150 20.88 -6.04 -13.83
CA GLU A 150 19.99 -6.85 -13.00
C GLU A 150 18.63 -6.19 -12.82
N ALA A 151 18.60 -4.85 -12.71
CA ALA A 151 17.35 -4.11 -12.68
C ALA A 151 16.53 -4.35 -13.96
N LEU A 152 17.19 -4.42 -15.12
CA LEU A 152 16.54 -4.67 -16.41
C LEU A 152 15.85 -6.05 -16.43
N GLU A 153 16.49 -7.10 -15.93
CA GLU A 153 15.89 -8.44 -15.80
C GLU A 153 14.62 -8.42 -14.94
N VAL A 154 14.67 -7.66 -13.84
CA VAL A 154 13.54 -7.52 -12.92
C VAL A 154 12.40 -6.71 -13.55
N PHE A 155 12.72 -5.74 -14.40
CA PHE A 155 11.72 -4.90 -15.08
C PHE A 155 11.19 -5.47 -16.39
N ARG A 156 11.68 -6.61 -16.90
CA ARG A 156 11.15 -7.21 -18.15
C ARG A 156 9.62 -7.42 -18.15
N PRO A 157 8.98 -7.80 -17.04
CA PRO A 157 7.51 -7.91 -16.98
C PRO A 157 6.78 -6.56 -16.91
N TYR A 158 7.52 -5.45 -16.75
CA TYR A 158 7.01 -4.12 -16.42
C TYR A 158 7.45 -3.11 -17.48
N ASP A 159 6.58 -2.81 -18.45
CA ASP A 159 6.81 -1.78 -19.46
C ASP A 159 6.64 -0.36 -18.88
N TYR A 160 7.56 0.08 -18.02
CA TYR A 160 7.48 1.39 -17.37
C TYR A 160 8.80 2.17 -17.41
N ARG A 161 8.71 3.49 -17.20
CA ARG A 161 9.82 4.47 -17.03
C ARG A 161 11.13 3.93 -16.41
N ASN A 162 11.07 3.11 -15.37
CA ASN A 162 12.26 2.59 -14.69
C ASN A 162 13.09 1.65 -15.57
N MET A 163 12.45 0.91 -16.48
CA MET A 163 13.11 0.12 -17.50
C MET A 163 13.88 1.02 -18.47
N ALA A 164 13.26 2.12 -18.93
CA ALA A 164 13.94 3.10 -19.78
C ALA A 164 15.17 3.71 -19.09
N ILE A 165 15.09 4.02 -17.80
CA ILE A 165 16.23 4.51 -17.01
C ILE A 165 17.35 3.47 -16.96
N ALA A 166 17.03 2.18 -16.74
CA ALA A 166 18.01 1.10 -16.77
C ALA A 166 18.69 0.99 -18.15
N LEU A 167 17.91 1.06 -19.23
CA LEU A 167 18.38 0.97 -20.61
C LEU A 167 19.29 2.14 -20.98
N LEU A 168 18.89 3.39 -20.67
CA LEU A 168 19.74 4.56 -20.84
C LEU A 168 21.04 4.43 -20.05
N SER A 169 20.97 3.92 -18.81
CA SER A 169 22.17 3.72 -17.99
C SER A 169 23.12 2.64 -18.55
N LEU A 170 22.62 1.77 -19.43
CA LEU A 170 23.39 0.73 -20.13
C LEU A 170 23.78 1.12 -21.56
N GLY A 171 23.35 2.29 -22.06
CA GLY A 171 23.62 2.76 -23.42
C GLY A 171 22.70 2.20 -24.50
N TYR A 172 21.58 1.59 -24.13
CA TYR A 172 20.57 1.10 -25.08
C TYR A 172 19.56 2.21 -25.41
N ASP A 173 20.04 3.31 -25.99
CA ASP A 173 19.29 4.57 -26.09
C ASP A 173 18.05 4.48 -27.01
N GLU A 174 18.16 3.77 -28.14
CA GLU A 174 17.04 3.57 -29.08
C GLU A 174 15.91 2.75 -28.44
N HIS A 175 16.25 1.66 -27.75
CA HIS A 175 15.28 0.84 -27.04
C HIS A 175 14.63 1.60 -25.88
N ALA A 176 15.41 2.42 -25.16
CA ALA A 176 14.86 3.28 -24.12
C ALA A 176 13.87 4.30 -24.71
N TYR A 177 14.18 4.89 -25.86
CA TYR A 177 13.29 5.82 -26.55
C TYR A 177 11.98 5.13 -26.97
N GLU A 178 12.03 3.92 -27.52
CA GLU A 178 10.84 3.14 -27.88
C GLU A 178 9.92 2.86 -26.68
N ILE A 179 10.50 2.46 -25.54
CA ILE A 179 9.73 2.25 -24.30
C ILE A 179 9.08 3.56 -23.85
N LEU A 180 9.83 4.67 -23.86
CA LEU A 180 9.30 5.99 -23.48
C LEU A 180 8.19 6.47 -24.42
N CYS A 181 8.22 6.12 -25.70
CA CYS A 181 7.16 6.46 -26.65
C CYS A 181 5.81 5.84 -26.27
N ARG A 182 5.81 4.67 -25.62
CA ARG A 182 4.60 3.96 -25.18
C ARG A 182 4.05 4.46 -23.84
N GLU A 183 4.86 5.16 -23.05
CA GLU A 183 4.46 5.73 -21.76
C GLU A 183 3.58 6.98 -21.94
N PRO A 184 2.64 7.24 -21.00
CA PRO A 184 1.87 8.48 -20.98
C PRO A 184 2.76 9.72 -20.94
N VAL A 185 2.35 10.76 -21.68
CA VAL A 185 3.05 12.05 -21.73
C VAL A 185 3.18 12.64 -20.32
N SER A 186 4.42 12.98 -19.94
CA SER A 186 4.74 13.66 -18.69
C SER A 186 6.09 14.36 -18.80
N ALA A 187 6.32 15.38 -17.98
CA ALA A 187 7.56 16.17 -18.02
C ALA A 187 8.82 15.30 -17.93
N ILE A 188 8.80 14.30 -17.04
CA ILE A 188 9.93 13.36 -16.86
C ILE A 188 10.12 12.46 -18.09
N ARG A 189 9.04 11.99 -18.72
CA ARG A 189 9.14 11.18 -19.95
C ARG A 189 9.77 12.00 -21.08
N GLU A 190 9.27 13.22 -21.30
CA GLU A 190 9.84 14.15 -22.30
C GLU A 190 11.31 14.43 -22.02
N TYR A 191 11.69 14.67 -20.75
CA TYR A 191 13.07 14.88 -20.37
C TYR A 191 13.98 13.67 -20.65
N LEU A 192 13.51 12.46 -20.38
CA LEU A 192 14.27 11.24 -20.69
C LEU A 192 14.38 10.98 -22.20
N GLN A 193 13.34 11.31 -22.98
CA GLN A 193 13.39 11.27 -24.44
C GLN A 193 14.40 12.27 -24.99
N ALA A 194 14.50 13.47 -24.40
CA ALA A 194 15.53 14.44 -24.76
C ALA A 194 16.95 13.87 -24.57
N ILE A 195 17.23 13.25 -23.41
CA ILE A 195 18.53 12.60 -23.15
C ILE A 195 18.81 11.50 -24.19
N ALA A 196 17.84 10.63 -24.45
CA ALA A 196 17.99 9.58 -25.45
C ALA A 196 18.32 10.16 -26.84
N CYS A 197 17.59 11.22 -27.25
CA CYS A 197 17.82 11.90 -28.51
C CYS A 197 19.19 12.56 -28.61
N VAL A 198 19.70 13.19 -27.53
CA VAL A 198 21.07 13.73 -27.51
C VAL A 198 22.09 12.63 -27.81
N ARG A 199 21.98 11.49 -27.14
CA ARG A 199 22.91 10.36 -27.31
C ARG A 199 22.83 9.72 -28.69
N MET A 200 21.64 9.71 -29.28
CA MET A 200 21.39 9.30 -30.66
C MET A 200 21.77 10.39 -31.69
N LYS A 201 22.32 11.54 -31.27
CA LYS A 201 22.66 12.70 -32.11
C LYS A 201 21.48 13.32 -32.86
N ARG A 202 20.27 13.13 -32.35
CA ARG A 202 19.02 13.71 -32.85
C ARG A 202 18.74 15.03 -32.12
N TYR A 203 19.61 16.03 -32.35
CA TYR A 203 19.61 17.26 -31.55
C TYR A 203 18.33 18.09 -31.67
N GLN A 204 17.72 18.11 -32.86
CA GLN A 204 16.46 18.83 -33.06
C GLN A 204 15.32 18.22 -32.24
N ASP A 205 15.19 16.89 -32.26
CA ASP A 205 14.19 16.16 -31.47
C ASP A 205 14.47 16.30 -29.97
N ALA A 206 15.75 16.30 -29.58
CA ALA A 206 16.15 16.50 -28.19
C ALA A 206 15.70 17.86 -27.66
N LEU A 207 15.87 18.94 -28.45
CA LEU A 207 15.41 20.28 -28.09
C LEU A 207 13.88 20.34 -28.00
N THR A 208 13.15 19.70 -28.92
CA THR A 208 11.69 19.64 -28.87
C THR A 208 11.20 18.98 -27.59
N HIS A 209 11.72 17.81 -27.27
CA HIS A 209 11.36 17.08 -26.04
C HIS A 209 11.78 17.85 -24.77
N TYR A 210 12.97 18.43 -24.75
CA TYR A 210 13.44 19.20 -23.59
C TYR A 210 12.58 20.45 -23.34
N ASN A 211 12.23 21.18 -24.40
CA ASN A 211 11.36 22.35 -24.31
C ASN A 211 9.96 21.98 -23.82
N GLU A 212 9.43 20.83 -24.24
CA GLU A 212 8.15 20.34 -23.75
C GLU A 212 8.23 19.91 -22.27
N ALA A 213 9.33 19.29 -21.86
CA ALA A 213 9.58 18.93 -20.46
C ALA A 213 9.57 20.17 -19.53
N ILE A 214 10.30 21.23 -19.90
CA ILE A 214 10.34 22.47 -19.10
C ILE A 214 9.02 23.24 -19.14
N ARG A 215 8.25 23.12 -20.24
CA ARG A 215 6.91 23.71 -20.33
C ARG A 215 5.95 23.06 -19.33
N MET A 216 6.05 21.75 -19.15
CA MET A 216 5.24 21.00 -18.18
C MET A 216 5.74 21.17 -16.74
N GLU A 217 7.05 21.14 -16.52
CA GLU A 217 7.67 21.27 -15.20
C GLU A 217 8.88 22.22 -15.26
N PRO A 218 8.68 23.52 -15.00
CA PRO A 218 9.72 24.55 -15.17
C PRO A 218 11.00 24.31 -14.37
N ASN A 219 10.92 23.60 -13.24
CA ASN A 219 12.08 23.25 -12.41
C ASN A 219 13.09 22.35 -13.14
N LEU A 220 12.67 21.62 -14.19
CA LEU A 220 13.56 20.82 -15.02
C LEU A 220 14.57 21.67 -15.80
N ALA A 221 14.33 22.97 -15.98
CA ALA A 221 15.30 23.87 -16.59
C ALA A 221 16.58 23.99 -15.74
N TYR A 222 16.46 23.96 -14.40
CA TYR A 222 17.62 23.92 -13.51
C TYR A 222 18.37 22.61 -13.66
N ARG A 223 17.65 21.48 -13.74
CA ARG A 223 18.24 20.15 -13.95
C ARG A 223 18.96 20.04 -15.28
N GLY A 224 18.37 20.54 -16.37
CA GLY A 224 18.98 20.54 -17.71
C GLY A 224 20.32 21.28 -17.78
N LYS A 225 20.50 22.33 -16.99
CA LYS A 225 21.80 23.03 -16.87
C LYS A 225 22.89 22.21 -16.16
N LEU A 226 22.49 21.31 -15.26
CA LEU A 226 23.41 20.44 -14.50
C LEU A 226 23.68 19.09 -15.19
N ASP A 227 22.78 18.66 -16.08
CA ASP A 227 22.90 17.42 -16.83
C ASP A 227 23.87 17.62 -18.01
N PRO A 228 25.00 16.88 -18.09
CA PRO A 228 25.97 17.03 -19.18
C PRO A 228 25.40 16.76 -20.57
N GLU A 229 24.44 15.84 -20.70
CA GLU A 229 23.84 15.49 -21.98
C GLU A 229 22.98 16.66 -22.47
N ILE A 230 22.10 17.16 -21.62
CA ILE A 230 21.21 18.27 -21.97
C ILE A 230 21.98 19.59 -22.10
N SER A 231 22.88 19.90 -21.17
CA SER A 231 23.63 21.16 -21.23
C SER A 231 24.53 21.27 -22.46
N SER A 232 24.86 20.15 -23.13
CA SER A 232 25.61 20.16 -24.38
C SER A 232 24.85 20.78 -25.55
N ILE A 233 23.52 20.61 -25.59
CA ILE A 233 22.65 21.14 -26.66
C ILE A 233 22.03 22.51 -26.34
N LEU A 234 22.32 23.07 -25.16
CA LEU A 234 21.86 24.40 -24.75
C LEU A 234 22.91 25.50 -24.94
N LYS A 235 24.13 25.13 -25.36
CA LYS A 235 25.27 26.03 -25.50
C LYS A 235 25.44 26.59 -26.91
N ASP A 236 24.59 26.17 -27.84
CA ASP A 236 24.50 26.65 -29.22
C ASP A 236 23.17 27.40 -29.43
#